data_AF-A0A3A3FS54-F1
#
_entry.id   AF-A0A3A3FS54-F1
#
_cell.length_a   1.000
_cell.length_b   1.000
_cell.length_c   1.000
_cell.angle_alpha   90.00
_cell.angle_beta   90.00
_cell.angle_gamma   90.00
#
_symmetry.space_group_name_H-M   'P 1'
#
loop_
_entity.id
_entity.type
_entity.pdbx_description
1 polymer ?
#
loop_
_entity_poly.entity_id
_entity_poly.type
_entity_poly.pdbx_seq_one_letter_code
_entity_poly.pdbx_strand_id
1 'polypeptide(L)'
;MYLDHPKISATNSNTEPDRIERLNRVYGYALAVADGVGDQQFLGKLSHLHDHKGTLIVVWFEEPTSEQKVYWEQAWMSKVGDETAQVEHEVRPPAV
;
A
#
# COMPACT_ATOMS: atom_id res chain seq x y z
N MET A 1 2.80 19.93 -3.44
CA MET A 1 3.76 18.87 -3.07
C MET A 1 3.28 18.30 -1.75
N TYR A 2 2.44 17.25 -1.78
CA TYR A 2 2.00 16.57 -0.56
C TYR A 2 2.99 15.42 -0.34
N LEU A 3 3.94 15.62 0.59
CA LEU A 3 4.87 14.58 1.04
C LEU A 3 4.33 13.88 2.30
N ASP A 4 3.01 13.81 2.45
CA ASP A 4 2.42 12.91 3.44
C ASP A 4 2.48 11.51 2.84
N HIS A 5 3.67 10.92 2.93
CA HIS A 5 3.86 9.51 2.65
C HIS A 5 2.98 8.71 3.60
N PRO A 6 2.38 7.59 3.13
CA PRO A 6 1.61 6.76 4.03
C PRO A 6 2.51 6.28 5.16
N LYS A 7 1.94 6.17 6.35
CA LYS A 7 2.61 5.44 7.43
C LYS A 7 2.89 4.01 6.95
N ILE A 8 4.04 3.45 7.32
CA ILE A 8 4.39 2.06 7.00
C ILE A 8 4.67 1.33 8.31
N SER A 9 4.03 0.18 8.52
CA SER A 9 4.32 -0.67 9.68
C SER A 9 4.12 -2.14 9.38
N ALA A 10 4.72 -3.02 10.16
CA ALA A 10 4.53 -4.46 10.03
C ALA A 10 4.45 -5.13 11.39
N THR A 11 3.68 -6.22 11.46
CA THR A 11 3.66 -7.09 12.64
C THR A 11 5.06 -7.67 12.83
N ASN A 12 5.54 -7.71 14.09
CA ASN A 12 6.86 -8.24 14.44
C ASN A 12 8.05 -7.55 13.73
N SER A 13 7.91 -6.31 13.26
CA SER A 13 8.98 -5.58 12.55
C SER A 13 10.31 -5.45 13.30
N ASN A 14 10.31 -5.56 14.64
CA ASN A 14 11.54 -5.57 15.44
C ASN A 14 12.38 -6.85 15.23
N THR A 15 11.75 -7.97 14.86
CA THR A 15 12.41 -9.27 14.65
C THR A 15 12.38 -9.71 13.19
N GLU A 16 11.49 -9.12 12.37
CA GLU A 16 11.31 -9.39 10.93
C GLU A 16 11.36 -8.05 10.15
N PRO A 17 12.52 -7.37 10.11
CA PRO A 17 12.65 -6.03 9.51
C PRO A 17 12.44 -6.03 7.99
N ASP A 18 12.66 -7.18 7.34
CA ASP A 18 12.44 -7.41 5.91
C ASP A 18 10.99 -7.14 5.47
N ARG A 19 10.01 -7.26 6.39
CA ARG A 19 8.62 -6.89 6.13
C ARG A 19 8.46 -5.40 5.80
N ILE A 20 9.19 -4.53 6.50
CA ILE A 20 9.18 -3.08 6.21
C ILE A 20 9.85 -2.81 4.86
N GLU A 21 10.97 -3.47 4.58
CA GLU A 21 11.65 -3.36 3.28
C GLU A 21 10.76 -3.82 2.12
N ARG A 22 9.99 -4.90 2.31
CA ARG A 22 8.97 -5.36 1.36
C ARG A 22 7.91 -4.28 1.14
N LEU A 23 7.34 -3.72 2.20
CA LEU A 23 6.32 -2.66 2.07
C LEU A 23 6.85 -1.43 1.33
N ASN A 24 8.09 -1.02 1.56
CA ASN A 24 8.70 0.09 0.81
C ASN A 24 8.80 -0.21 -0.69
N ARG A 25 9.15 -1.45 -1.07
CA ARG A 25 9.21 -1.88 -2.47
C ARG A 25 7.81 -1.96 -3.09
N VAL A 26 6.85 -2.54 -2.38
CA VAL A 26 5.44 -2.64 -2.78
C VAL A 26 4.83 -1.26 -2.97
N TYR A 27 5.10 -0.32 -2.06
CA TYR A 27 4.68 1.08 -2.17
C TYR A 27 5.23 1.72 -3.45
N GLY A 28 6.54 1.61 -3.70
CA GLY A 28 7.16 2.14 -4.91
C GLY A 28 6.60 1.52 -6.19
N TYR A 29 6.35 0.21 -6.20
CA TYR A 29 5.75 -0.50 -7.33
C TYR A 29 4.34 0.01 -7.62
N ALA A 30 3.46 0.06 -6.61
CA ALA A 30 2.08 0.51 -6.78
C ALA A 30 2.01 1.95 -7.30
N LEU A 31 2.88 2.84 -6.79
CA LEU A 31 2.99 4.20 -7.31
C LEU A 31 3.45 4.26 -8.77
N ALA A 32 4.42 3.43 -9.16
CA ALA A 32 4.89 3.39 -10.55
C ALA A 32 3.79 2.89 -11.50
N VAL A 33 2.96 1.94 -11.08
CA VAL A 33 1.80 1.48 -11.86
C VAL A 33 0.78 2.60 -12.02
N ALA A 34 0.41 3.26 -10.91
CA ALA A 34 -0.54 4.37 -10.93
C ALA A 34 -0.06 5.54 -11.81
N ASP A 35 1.22 5.90 -11.71
CA ASP A 35 1.85 6.93 -12.55
C ASP A 35 1.83 6.55 -14.04
N GLY A 36 2.15 5.28 -14.34
CA GLY A 36 2.17 4.76 -15.71
C GLY A 36 0.81 4.81 -16.43
N VAL A 37 -0.30 4.83 -15.70
CA VAL A 37 -1.65 4.99 -16.26
C VAL A 37 -2.23 6.40 -16.05
N GLY A 38 -1.47 7.32 -15.47
CA GLY A 38 -1.86 8.71 -15.27
C GLY A 38 -2.82 8.95 -14.11
N ASP A 39 -2.92 8.05 -13.12
CA ASP A 39 -3.75 8.25 -11.93
C ASP A 39 -3.05 9.17 -10.92
N GLN A 40 -3.25 10.47 -11.12
CA GLN A 40 -2.67 11.53 -10.29
C GLN A 40 -3.30 11.64 -8.89
N GLN A 41 -4.45 11.01 -8.65
CA GLN A 41 -5.16 11.12 -7.38
C GLN A 41 -4.73 10.04 -6.39
N PHE A 42 -4.26 8.90 -6.89
CA PHE A 42 -3.93 7.71 -6.10
C PHE A 42 -3.13 7.99 -4.81
N LEU A 43 -2.01 8.72 -4.91
CA LEU A 43 -1.13 8.96 -3.77
C LEU A 43 -1.81 9.76 -2.66
N GLY A 44 -2.63 10.76 -3.01
CA GLY A 44 -3.30 11.62 -2.03
C GLY A 44 -4.35 10.91 -1.18
N LYS A 45 -4.76 9.70 -1.58
CA LYS A 45 -5.76 8.91 -0.88
C LYS A 45 -5.18 7.98 0.17
N LEU A 46 -3.86 7.81 0.25
CA LEU A 46 -3.23 6.79 1.08
C LEU A 46 -2.92 7.29 2.50
N SER A 47 -3.35 6.53 3.49
CA SER A 47 -3.10 6.81 4.90
C SER A 47 -1.98 5.94 5.47
N HIS A 48 -2.09 4.62 5.31
CA HIS A 48 -1.21 3.66 5.98
C HIS A 48 -1.12 2.35 5.17
N LEU A 49 0.09 1.81 5.03
CA LEU A 49 0.35 0.43 4.61
C LEU A 49 0.79 -0.43 5.79
N HIS A 50 0.11 -1.56 6.00
CA HIS A 50 0.46 -2.49 7.06
C HIS A 50 0.61 -3.93 6.56
N ASP A 51 1.74 -4.56 6.88
CA ASP A 51 1.91 -6.01 6.71
C ASP A 51 1.45 -6.71 8.00
N HIS A 52 0.27 -7.32 7.91
CA HIS A 52 -0.33 -8.09 8.98
C HIS A 52 -0.10 -9.59 8.75
N LYS A 53 1.11 -10.06 9.07
CA LYS A 53 1.47 -11.49 9.00
C LYS A 53 1.29 -12.11 7.61
N GLY A 54 1.65 -11.39 6.55
CA GLY A 54 1.53 -11.86 5.15
C GLY A 54 0.30 -11.33 4.41
N THR A 55 -0.61 -10.65 5.11
CA THR A 55 -1.67 -9.87 4.47
C THR A 55 -1.25 -8.41 4.36
N LEU A 56 -1.32 -7.83 3.17
CA LEU A 56 -1.19 -6.39 2.97
C LEU A 56 -2.51 -5.71 3.32
N ILE A 57 -2.51 -4.84 4.31
CA ILE A 57 -3.62 -3.95 4.62
C ILE A 57 -3.29 -2.56 4.09
N VAL A 58 -4.13 -2.06 3.18
CA VAL A 58 -4.04 -0.72 2.61
C VAL A 58 -5.14 0.14 3.20
N VAL A 59 -4.75 1.14 3.98
CA VAL A 59 -5.67 2.09 4.63
C VAL A 59 -5.71 3.38 3.81
N TRP A 60 -6.92 3.81 3.50
CA TRP A 60 -7.21 4.96 2.65
C TRP A 60 -7.90 6.07 3.44
N PHE A 61 -7.63 7.32 3.10
CA PHE A 61 -8.39 8.47 3.60
C PHE A 61 -9.77 8.58 2.93
N GLU A 62 -9.91 8.08 1.71
CA GLU A 62 -11.15 8.07 0.95
C GLU A 62 -11.32 6.75 0.19
N GLU A 63 -12.54 6.44 -0.25
CA GLU A 63 -12.81 5.18 -0.95
C GLU A 63 -11.97 5.09 -2.25
N PRO A 64 -11.14 4.04 -2.41
CA PRO A 64 -10.40 3.81 -3.65
C PRO A 64 -11.30 3.23 -4.75
N THR A 65 -10.95 3.51 -6.01
CA THR A 65 -11.61 2.86 -7.16
C THR A 65 -11.19 1.39 -7.27
N SER A 66 -11.91 0.62 -8.09
CA SER A 66 -11.53 -0.75 -8.40
C SER A 66 -10.15 -0.83 -9.06
N GLU A 67 -9.79 0.10 -9.95
CA GLU A 67 -8.44 0.12 -10.55
C GLU A 67 -7.35 0.37 -9.50
N GLN A 68 -7.61 1.29 -8.56
CA GLN A 68 -6.66 1.62 -7.50
C GLN A 68 -6.41 0.44 -6.55
N LYS A 69 -7.43 -0.39 -6.29
CA LYS A 69 -7.27 -1.63 -5.53
C LYS A 69 -6.33 -2.61 -6.27
N VAL A 70 -6.50 -2.74 -7.59
CA VAL A 70 -5.69 -3.64 -8.43
C VAL A 70 -4.20 -3.28 -8.43
N TYR A 71 -3.81 -2.00 -8.30
CA TYR A 71 -2.39 -1.63 -8.23
C TYR A 71 -1.67 -2.29 -7.04
N TRP A 72 -2.37 -2.44 -5.92
CA TRP A 72 -1.84 -3.11 -4.72
C TRP A 72 -1.79 -4.62 -4.87
N GLU A 73 -2.83 -5.22 -5.45
CA GLU A 73 -2.85 -6.65 -5.77
C GLU A 73 -1.68 -7.02 -6.68
N GLN A 74 -1.44 -6.24 -7.75
CA GLN A 74 -0.30 -6.43 -8.64
C GLN A 74 1.03 -6.29 -7.91
N ALA A 75 1.19 -5.26 -7.08
CA ALA A 75 2.41 -5.04 -6.31
C ALA A 75 2.67 -6.19 -5.31
N TRP A 76 1.65 -6.64 -4.60
CA TRP A 76 1.74 -7.69 -3.59
C TRP A 76 2.01 -9.08 -4.19
N MET A 77 1.37 -9.39 -5.32
CA MET A 77 1.59 -10.63 -6.07
C MET A 77 2.95 -10.67 -6.80
N SER A 78 3.62 -9.53 -6.96
CA SER A 78 4.89 -9.46 -7.68
C SER A 78 6.08 -10.03 -6.89
N LYS A 79 7.23 -10.16 -7.57
CA LYS A 79 8.52 -10.54 -6.95
C LYS A 79 9.03 -9.56 -5.89
N VAL A 80 8.47 -8.36 -5.80
CA VAL A 80 8.84 -7.42 -4.74
C VAL A 80 7.92 -7.48 -3.52
N GLY A 81 6.79 -8.20 -3.64
CA GLY A 81 5.79 -8.40 -2.60
C GLY A 81 5.93 -9.74 -1.89
N ASP A 82 4.79 -10.38 -1.59
CA ASP A 82 4.70 -11.68 -0.91
C ASP A 82 4.26 -12.81 -1.86
N GLU A 83 4.07 -12.51 -3.15
CA GLU A 83 3.64 -13.45 -4.20
C GLU A 83 2.25 -14.08 -3.95
N THR A 84 1.45 -13.48 -3.06
CA THR A 84 0.06 -13.86 -2.78
C THR A 84 -0.92 -12.76 -3.20
N ALA A 85 -2.21 -13.10 -3.26
CA ALA A 85 -3.29 -12.13 -3.49
C ALA A 85 -3.91 -11.62 -2.17
N GLN A 86 -3.22 -11.75 -1.03
CA GLN A 86 -3.74 -11.37 0.28
C GLN A 86 -3.64 -9.86 0.51
N VAL A 87 -4.58 -9.13 -0.07
CA VAL A 87 -4.70 -7.68 0.08
C VAL A 87 -6.08 -7.32 0.64
N GLU A 88 -6.09 -6.50 1.69
CA GLU A 88 -7.29 -5.97 2.33
C GLU A 88 -7.28 -4.43 2.24
N HIS A 89 -8.46 -3.84 2.06
CA HIS A 89 -8.63 -2.40 1.93
C HIS A 89 -9.54 -1.87 3.03
N GLU A 90 -9.09 -0.83 3.72
CA GLU A 90 -9.86 -0.15 4.77
C GLU A 90 -9.96 1.36 4.48
N VAL A 91 -11.12 1.96 4.75
CA VAL A 91 -11.27 3.42 4.66
C VAL A 91 -11.34 4.02 6.06
N ARG A 92 -10.44 4.98 6.32
CA ARG A 92 -10.35 5.74 7.57
C ARG A 92 -10.21 7.23 7.21
N PRO A 93 -11.33 7.97 7.15
CA PRO A 93 -11.29 9.40 6.87
C PRO A 93 -10.42 10.14 7.89
N PRO A 94 -9.74 11.24 7.48
CA PRO A 94 -8.98 12.05 8.42
C PRO A 94 -9.88 12.56 9.54
N ALA A 95 -9.38 12.51 10.78
CA ALA A 95 -10.09 13.11 11.91
C ALA A 95 -10.19 14.63 11.68
N VAL A 96 -11.41 15.18 11.87
CA VAL A 96 -11.71 16.62 11.76
C VAL A 96 -11.11 17.39 12.93
#